data_AF-A0A3R6KPM9-F1
#
_entry.id   AF-A0A3R6KPM9-F1
#
_cell.length_a   1.000
_cell.length_b   1.000
_cell.length_c   1.000
_cell.angle_alpha   90.00
_cell.angle_beta   90.00
_cell.angle_gamma   90.00
#
_symmetry.space_group_name_H-M   'P 1'
#
loop_
_entity.id
_entity.type
_entity.pdbx_description
1 polymer ?
#
loop_
_entity_poly.entity_id
_entity_poly.type
_entity_poly.pdbx_seq_one_letter_code
_entity_poly.pdbx_strand_id
1 'polypeptide(L)'
;MAIIKCPECGRQISDKAPTCPSCGVEIAGKITKCPHCGEVYFSSQEMCPNCHEIAVGVTRPLEAPASPVSSAASAATPQAPAATATPVAPTTPSAPPTPPVPPVPPVRRPVVTASGNDGGEGNTPQEPQKKKNTRSIFIISFIFAVLACGIMYYFYDSANRNKEMEAYEYAMQSSDPMVLQSYLDTYKDADEAHRDSIMAHLDQLKQNDQDWTNAVVSGSKEALEDYLQKYPNSLHKQEALLKIDSLDWNVAKAADTADAYQAYLNAHTDGAHIEEAENALKKVKSRDLQPEEKQMVSGLFRQFFQSINSRNADGLTATCEDILSSLLGKNSATKADVVTFMDKLYKDNVANMNWHINNDYQIKKREVGDEEYEYQVQFSARQDVDLTDGTKKEQLFKISAVVSPDGKVSAFNMNKVSEPQQ
;
A
#
# COMPACT_ATOMS: atom_id res chain seq x y z
N MET A 1 18.96 -18.08 -31.70
CA MET A 1 18.88 -16.67 -31.28
C MET A 1 17.54 -16.54 -30.60
N ALA A 2 17.52 -16.24 -29.31
CA ALA A 2 16.27 -16.08 -28.58
C ALA A 2 15.90 -14.60 -28.57
N ILE A 3 14.63 -14.29 -28.83
CA ILE A 3 14.10 -12.95 -28.58
C ILE A 3 13.77 -12.89 -27.09
N ILE A 4 14.40 -11.95 -26.40
CA ILE A 4 14.16 -11.64 -24.99
C ILE A 4 13.50 -10.27 -24.88
N LYS A 5 12.90 -9.98 -23.73
CA LYS A 5 12.53 -8.61 -23.37
C LYS A 5 13.74 -7.97 -22.68
N CYS A 6 14.08 -6.74 -23.07
CA CYS A 6 15.13 -5.98 -22.41
C CYS A 6 14.71 -5.73 -20.94
N PRO A 7 15.53 -6.10 -19.94
CA PRO A 7 15.15 -5.92 -18.54
C PRO A 7 14.99 -4.45 -18.10
N GLU A 8 15.62 -3.52 -18.82
CA GLU A 8 15.50 -2.07 -18.54
C GLU A 8 14.25 -1.44 -19.17
N CYS A 9 13.95 -1.72 -20.44
CA CYS A 9 12.89 -1.00 -21.18
C CYS A 9 11.73 -1.89 -21.67
N GLY A 10 11.77 -3.19 -21.37
CA GLY A 10 10.73 -4.16 -21.72
C GLY A 10 10.61 -4.51 -23.21
N ARG A 11 11.37 -3.86 -24.10
CA ARG A 11 11.25 -4.06 -25.55
C ARG A 11 11.91 -5.35 -26.02
N GLN A 12 11.32 -5.98 -27.03
CA GLN A 12 11.83 -7.23 -27.61
C GLN A 12 13.16 -6.99 -28.33
N ILE A 13 14.18 -7.75 -27.96
CA ILE A 13 15.54 -7.68 -28.51
C ILE A 13 16.17 -9.08 -28.56
N SER A 14 17.15 -9.26 -29.44
CA SER A 14 17.98 -10.46 -29.49
C SER A 14 18.87 -10.59 -28.25
N ASP A 15 18.98 -11.81 -27.70
CA ASP A 15 19.88 -12.19 -26.61
C ASP A 15 21.37 -12.01 -26.92
N LYS A 16 21.72 -11.80 -28.20
CA LYS A 16 23.09 -11.54 -28.67
C LYS A 16 23.36 -10.09 -29.09
N ALA A 17 22.40 -9.19 -28.93
CA ALA A 17 22.61 -7.78 -29.26
C ALA A 17 23.71 -7.18 -28.34
N PRO A 18 24.69 -6.42 -28.86
CA PRO A 18 25.69 -5.76 -28.02
C PRO A 18 25.02 -4.79 -27.02
N THR A 19 24.10 -3.97 -27.52
CA THR A 19 23.34 -2.96 -26.78
C THR A 19 21.89 -2.91 -27.22
N CYS A 20 21.01 -2.47 -26.32
CA CYS A 20 19.60 -2.27 -26.62
C CYS A 20 19.39 -1.00 -27.47
N PRO A 21 18.78 -1.08 -28.66
CA PRO A 21 18.57 0.10 -29.50
C PRO A 21 17.48 1.04 -28.96
N SER A 22 16.74 0.66 -27.91
CA SER A 22 15.72 1.51 -27.29
C SER A 22 16.18 2.23 -26.03
N CYS A 23 17.04 1.63 -25.20
CA CYS A 23 17.52 2.26 -23.95
C CYS A 23 19.04 2.32 -23.82
N GLY A 24 19.80 1.72 -24.73
CA GLY A 24 21.26 1.76 -24.75
C GLY A 24 21.96 0.76 -23.82
N VAL A 25 21.23 -0.01 -23.00
CA VAL A 25 21.85 -0.97 -22.05
C VAL A 25 22.56 -2.11 -22.76
N GLU A 26 23.71 -2.53 -22.26
CA GLU A 26 24.48 -3.66 -22.80
C GLU A 26 23.80 -5.00 -22.48
N ILE A 27 23.58 -5.83 -23.51
CA ILE A 27 22.86 -7.10 -23.38
C ILE A 27 23.81 -8.30 -23.48
N ALA A 28 24.70 -8.31 -24.48
CA ALA A 28 25.61 -9.42 -24.71
C ALA A 28 26.51 -9.71 -23.50
N GLY A 29 26.36 -10.90 -22.89
CA GLY A 29 27.20 -11.38 -21.79
C GLY A 29 26.89 -10.80 -20.41
N LYS A 30 25.84 -9.99 -20.25
CA LYS A 30 25.45 -9.38 -18.97
C LYS A 30 24.07 -9.81 -18.45
N ILE A 31 23.42 -10.74 -19.13
CA ILE A 31 22.09 -11.23 -18.79
C ILE A 31 22.13 -12.72 -18.39
N THR A 32 21.32 -13.08 -17.41
CA THR A 32 21.12 -14.45 -16.93
C THR A 32 19.64 -14.77 -16.99
N LYS A 33 19.30 -16.03 -17.32
CA LYS A 33 17.92 -16.54 -17.27
C LYS A 33 17.73 -17.33 -15.97
N CYS A 34 16.70 -16.99 -15.20
CA CYS A 34 16.37 -17.69 -13.97
C CYS A 34 15.94 -19.14 -14.28
N PRO A 35 16.52 -20.17 -13.63
CA PRO A 35 16.12 -21.56 -13.82
C PRO A 35 14.75 -21.89 -13.20
N HIS A 36 14.29 -21.10 -12.23
CA HIS A 36 13.01 -21.33 -11.55
C HIS A 36 11.81 -20.72 -12.28
N CYS A 37 11.88 -19.44 -12.67
CA CYS A 37 10.76 -18.74 -13.30
C CYS A 37 10.98 -18.44 -14.80
N GLY A 38 12.19 -18.63 -15.32
CA GLY A 38 12.51 -18.38 -16.72
C GLY A 38 12.68 -16.90 -17.09
N GLU A 39 12.59 -15.98 -16.13
CA GLU A 39 12.77 -14.54 -16.37
C GLU A 39 14.24 -14.19 -16.69
N VAL A 40 14.46 -13.24 -17.59
CA VAL A 40 15.81 -12.78 -17.98
C VAL A 40 16.11 -11.48 -17.26
N TYR A 41 17.19 -11.44 -16.50
CA TYR A 41 17.60 -10.29 -15.70
C TYR A 41 19.12 -10.09 -15.77
N PHE A 42 19.64 -8.99 -15.23
CA PHE A 42 21.08 -8.74 -15.27
C PHE A 42 21.84 -9.62 -14.28
N SER A 43 22.94 -10.21 -14.73
CA SER A 43 23.81 -11.06 -13.90
C SER A 43 24.45 -10.30 -12.72
N SER A 44 24.38 -8.96 -12.70
CA SER A 44 24.79 -8.12 -11.56
C SER A 44 23.79 -8.11 -10.41
N GLN A 45 22.58 -8.63 -10.60
CA GLN A 45 21.60 -8.78 -9.53
C GLN A 45 21.79 -10.17 -8.90
N GLU A 46 22.11 -10.22 -7.62
CA GLU A 46 22.43 -11.47 -6.90
C GLU A 46 21.21 -12.39 -6.73
N MET A 47 20.00 -11.85 -6.87
CA MET A 47 18.72 -12.53 -6.74
C MET A 47 17.82 -12.20 -7.94
N CYS A 48 17.02 -13.18 -8.37
CA CYS A 48 16.07 -12.96 -9.46
C CYS A 48 14.94 -12.01 -9.00
N PRO A 49 14.67 -10.89 -9.69
CA PRO A 49 13.67 -9.91 -9.24
C PRO A 49 12.23 -10.42 -9.30
N ASN A 50 11.97 -11.54 -10.00
CA ASN A 50 10.63 -12.10 -10.13
C ASN A 50 10.33 -13.16 -9.05
N CYS A 51 11.28 -14.04 -8.74
CA CYS A 51 11.07 -15.14 -7.79
C CYS A 51 11.95 -15.09 -6.54
N HIS A 52 12.81 -14.08 -6.41
CA HIS A 52 13.72 -13.82 -5.29
C HIS A 52 14.70 -14.96 -4.93
N GLU A 53 14.82 -15.96 -5.80
CA GLU A 53 15.78 -17.04 -5.66
C GLU A 53 17.19 -16.58 -6.04
N ILE A 54 18.18 -17.01 -5.28
CA ILE A 54 19.59 -16.65 -5.48
C ILE A 54 20.10 -17.28 -6.78
N ALA A 55 20.78 -16.48 -7.59
CA ALA A 55 21.39 -16.95 -8.83
C ALA A 55 22.51 -17.98 -8.50
N VAL A 56 22.25 -19.27 -8.72
CA VAL A 56 23.28 -20.32 -8.54
C VAL A 56 24.39 -20.11 -9.57
N GLY A 57 25.50 -19.51 -9.12
CA GLY A 57 26.67 -19.20 -9.96
C GLY A 57 27.83 -18.49 -9.27
N VAL A 58 27.69 -18.06 -8.02
CA VAL A 58 28.80 -17.51 -7.22
C VAL A 58 29.21 -18.51 -6.15
N THR A 59 30.05 -19.49 -6.51
CA THR A 59 30.77 -20.28 -5.52
C THR A 59 31.88 -19.43 -4.91
N ARG A 60 31.68 -18.92 -3.69
CA ARG A 60 32.78 -18.53 -2.81
C ARG A 60 32.86 -19.58 -1.68
N PRO A 61 33.99 -20.27 -1.48
CA PRO A 61 34.07 -21.41 -0.56
C PRO A 61 33.75 -21.04 0.89
N LEU A 62 32.92 -21.89 1.53
CA LEU A 62 32.78 -21.95 2.98
C LEU A 62 34.09 -22.48 3.60
N GLU A 63 34.67 -21.73 4.53
CA GLU A 63 35.49 -22.31 5.60
C GLU A 63 34.67 -22.32 6.89
N ALA A 64 34.60 -23.51 7.48
CA ALA A 64 33.90 -23.84 8.71
C ALA A 64 34.80 -23.57 9.95
N PRO A 65 34.27 -23.67 11.18
CA PRO A 65 34.67 -22.86 12.32
C PRO A 65 35.85 -23.43 13.12
N ALA A 66 36.61 -22.55 13.76
CA ALA A 66 37.48 -22.90 14.89
C ALA A 66 37.22 -21.92 16.06
N SER A 67 36.69 -22.45 17.16
CA SER A 67 36.70 -21.82 18.49
C SER A 67 38.05 -22.13 19.19
N PRO A 68 38.27 -21.70 20.45
CA PRO A 68 38.05 -20.41 21.11
C PRO A 68 39.35 -19.89 21.77
N VAL A 69 39.49 -18.59 22.08
CA VAL A 69 40.29 -18.13 23.27
C VAL A 69 40.03 -16.65 23.63
N SER A 70 39.65 -16.48 24.90
CA SER A 70 40.00 -15.44 25.88
C SER A 70 40.18 -13.96 25.49
N SER A 71 39.31 -13.16 26.13
CA SER A 71 39.64 -12.03 27.02
C SER A 71 40.58 -10.92 26.53
N ALA A 72 40.05 -9.72 26.37
CA ALA A 72 40.39 -8.58 27.24
C ALA A 72 39.53 -7.34 26.92
N ALA A 73 39.25 -6.61 28.00
CA ALA A 73 38.50 -5.36 28.07
C ALA A 73 39.05 -4.24 27.17
N SER A 74 38.17 -3.35 26.70
CA SER A 74 38.15 -1.95 27.16
C SER A 74 37.09 -1.09 26.48
N ALA A 75 36.34 -0.41 27.34
CA ALA A 75 35.88 0.97 27.27
C ALA A 75 35.16 1.47 26.00
N ALA A 76 33.87 1.66 26.17
CA ALA A 76 33.04 2.63 25.46
C ALA A 76 33.48 4.08 25.73
N THR A 77 33.44 4.94 24.71
CA THR A 77 32.75 6.25 24.78
C THR A 77 32.59 6.86 23.36
N PRO A 78 31.59 7.74 23.17
CA PRO A 78 30.95 8.01 21.88
C PRO A 78 31.49 9.28 21.19
N GLN A 79 31.31 9.38 19.87
CA GLN A 79 31.39 10.66 19.17
C GLN A 79 30.16 10.87 18.27
N ALA A 80 29.45 11.95 18.57
CA ALA A 80 28.54 12.68 17.71
C ALA A 80 29.08 14.16 17.62
N PRO A 81 28.48 15.08 16.86
CA PRO A 81 29.01 15.54 15.56
C PRO A 81 29.35 17.05 15.54
N ALA A 82 30.19 17.50 14.60
CA ALA A 82 30.31 18.91 14.16
C ALA A 82 31.09 18.95 12.83
N ALA A 83 30.50 19.35 11.70
CA ALA A 83 30.33 20.73 11.23
C ALA A 83 31.65 21.44 10.87
N THR A 84 31.86 21.72 9.58
CA THR A 84 32.39 23.00 9.05
C THR A 84 32.38 23.03 7.52
N ALA A 85 32.26 24.24 6.98
CA ALA A 85 31.74 24.58 5.66
C ALA A 85 32.83 25.06 4.68
N THR A 86 32.52 24.90 3.37
CA THR A 86 32.84 25.78 2.20
C THR A 86 34.31 26.00 1.75
N PRO A 87 34.58 26.56 0.54
CA PRO A 87 33.87 26.49 -0.75
C PRO A 87 34.82 26.17 -1.94
N VAL A 88 34.34 25.54 -3.02
CA VAL A 88 35.09 25.50 -4.30
C VAL A 88 34.11 25.59 -5.48
N ALA A 89 34.18 26.72 -6.22
CA ALA A 89 33.76 26.85 -7.62
C ALA A 89 34.91 26.32 -8.50
N PRO A 90 34.71 25.80 -9.74
CA PRO A 90 34.22 26.64 -10.85
C PRO A 90 33.42 25.91 -11.97
N THR A 91 33.06 26.70 -12.98
CA THR A 91 32.72 26.35 -14.38
C THR A 91 31.24 26.13 -14.75
N THR A 92 30.73 27.16 -15.41
CA THR A 92 29.62 27.17 -16.37
C THR A 92 29.83 26.20 -17.54
N PRO A 93 28.77 25.52 -17.98
CA PRO A 93 28.55 25.33 -19.40
C PRO A 93 27.17 25.82 -19.87
N SER A 94 27.23 26.45 -21.04
CA SER A 94 26.25 26.89 -22.03
C SER A 94 24.82 26.34 -22.00
N ALA A 95 23.91 27.24 -22.41
CA ALA A 95 22.49 27.07 -22.64
C ALA A 95 22.11 25.90 -23.57
N PRO A 96 20.92 25.27 -23.35
CA PRO A 96 20.38 24.25 -24.25
C PRO A 96 19.75 24.88 -25.51
N PRO A 97 19.76 24.15 -26.66
CA PRO A 97 19.19 24.62 -27.91
C PRO A 97 17.66 24.54 -27.92
N THR A 98 17.05 25.51 -28.60
CA THR A 98 15.62 25.61 -28.92
C THR A 98 15.11 24.45 -29.80
N PRO A 99 13.82 24.07 -29.68
CA PRO A 99 13.21 22.96 -30.42
C PRO A 99 12.98 23.27 -31.91
N PRO A 100 12.86 22.25 -32.78
CA PRO A 100 12.72 22.42 -34.23
C PRO A 100 11.29 22.80 -34.64
N VAL A 101 11.21 23.71 -35.61
CA VAL A 101 9.98 24.18 -36.28
C VAL A 101 9.45 23.10 -37.26
N PRO A 102 8.13 22.87 -37.36
CA PRO A 102 7.55 21.92 -38.33
C PRO A 102 7.53 22.48 -39.77
N PRO A 103 7.52 21.61 -40.81
CA PRO A 103 7.70 22.03 -42.20
C PRO A 103 6.40 22.50 -42.87
N VAL A 104 6.56 23.47 -43.77
CA VAL A 104 5.52 24.02 -44.67
C VAL A 104 5.22 23.03 -45.81
N PRO A 105 3.95 22.77 -46.18
CA PRO A 105 3.61 21.95 -47.35
C PRO A 105 3.59 22.74 -48.68
N PRO A 106 3.75 22.07 -49.84
CA PRO A 106 4.05 22.71 -51.11
C PRO A 106 2.82 23.12 -51.92
N VAL A 107 2.93 24.24 -52.63
CA VAL A 107 1.99 24.70 -53.66
C VAL A 107 2.09 23.79 -54.89
N ARG A 108 1.00 23.13 -55.27
CA ARG A 108 0.82 22.46 -56.57
C ARG A 108 0.17 23.43 -57.58
N ARG A 109 0.83 23.64 -58.72
CA ARG A 109 0.18 24.04 -59.98
C ARG A 109 -0.36 22.79 -60.69
N PRO A 110 -1.43 22.90 -61.50
CA PRO A 110 -1.65 22.02 -62.63
C PRO A 110 -1.27 22.67 -63.97
N VAL A 111 -0.82 21.79 -64.85
CA VAL A 111 -0.28 21.97 -66.20
C VAL A 111 -1.39 21.76 -67.25
N VAL A 112 -1.42 22.68 -68.23
CA VAL A 112 -1.50 22.49 -69.71
C VAL A 112 -2.48 21.46 -70.30
N THR A 113 -3.27 21.92 -71.29
CA THR A 113 -3.37 21.22 -72.59
C THR A 113 -3.25 22.23 -73.74
N ALA A 114 -2.65 21.76 -74.83
CA ALA A 114 -2.11 22.51 -75.96
C ALA A 114 -2.91 22.28 -77.25
N SER A 115 -2.73 23.19 -78.20
CA SER A 115 -2.73 23.07 -79.68
C SER A 115 -3.12 24.44 -80.24
N GLY A 116 -2.43 25.11 -81.16
CA GLY A 116 -1.60 24.65 -82.26
C GLY A 116 -2.26 25.09 -83.56
N ASN A 117 -1.90 26.27 -84.09
CA ASN A 117 -1.55 26.49 -85.51
C ASN A 117 -1.37 27.98 -85.88
N ASP A 118 -0.37 28.16 -86.74
CA ASP A 118 0.07 29.32 -87.52
C ASP A 118 -0.99 30.03 -88.38
N GLY A 119 -0.70 31.29 -88.73
CA GLY A 119 -1.25 31.97 -89.91
C GLY A 119 -1.39 33.47 -89.73
N GLY A 120 -0.50 34.25 -90.37
CA GLY A 120 -0.47 35.70 -90.29
C GLY A 120 -1.42 36.46 -91.23
N GLU A 121 -1.41 37.78 -90.98
CA GLU A 121 -1.74 38.94 -91.83
C GLU A 121 -3.21 39.33 -92.07
N GLY A 122 -3.51 40.60 -91.80
CA GLY A 122 -4.73 41.28 -92.23
C GLY A 122 -5.09 42.50 -91.38
N ASN A 123 -4.70 43.69 -91.86
CA ASN A 123 -4.94 44.99 -91.23
C ASN A 123 -6.28 45.60 -91.72
N THR A 124 -7.18 45.98 -90.78
CA THR A 124 -8.26 47.03 -90.81
C THR A 124 -9.34 47.01 -91.93
N PRO A 125 -10.60 47.52 -91.74
CA PRO A 125 -10.95 48.83 -91.13
C PRO A 125 -12.22 48.92 -90.20
N GLN A 126 -12.10 49.84 -89.23
CA GLN A 126 -13.07 50.82 -88.68
C GLN A 126 -14.55 50.52 -88.29
N GLU A 127 -14.81 50.84 -87.00
CA GLU A 127 -15.92 51.66 -86.40
C GLU A 127 -17.36 51.11 -86.24
N PRO A 128 -18.18 51.70 -85.31
CA PRO A 128 -17.89 52.63 -84.22
C PRO A 128 -18.36 52.15 -82.83
N GLN A 129 -17.80 52.77 -81.80
CA GLN A 129 -18.11 52.54 -80.40
C GLN A 129 -19.56 52.83 -80.02
N LYS A 130 -20.19 51.92 -79.28
CA LYS A 130 -21.34 52.23 -78.43
C LYS A 130 -20.90 52.27 -76.97
N LYS A 131 -20.63 53.49 -76.51
CA LYS A 131 -20.33 53.90 -75.14
C LYS A 131 -21.29 53.24 -74.15
N LYS A 132 -20.83 52.22 -73.42
CA LYS A 132 -21.40 51.82 -72.12
C LYS A 132 -20.44 52.26 -71.03
N ASN A 133 -20.97 53.04 -70.09
CA ASN A 133 -20.25 53.80 -69.08
C ASN A 133 -19.13 52.97 -68.42
N THR A 134 -17.91 53.49 -68.45
CA THR A 134 -16.73 52.94 -67.74
C THR A 134 -17.03 52.63 -66.26
N ARG A 135 -17.98 53.35 -65.63
CA ARG A 135 -18.51 53.01 -64.30
C ARG A 135 -19.04 51.57 -64.17
N SER A 136 -19.71 51.00 -65.17
CA SER A 136 -20.29 49.64 -65.07
C SER A 136 -19.24 48.53 -65.06
N ILE A 137 -18.08 48.72 -65.71
CA ILE A 137 -16.97 47.74 -65.69
C ILE A 137 -16.27 47.76 -64.33
N PHE A 138 -16.05 48.95 -63.75
CA PHE A 138 -15.51 49.09 -62.40
C PHE A 138 -16.45 48.54 -61.33
N ILE A 139 -17.76 48.72 -61.48
CA ILE A 139 -18.76 48.18 -60.54
C ILE A 139 -18.76 46.64 -60.55
N ILE A 140 -18.73 46.01 -61.73
CA ILE A 140 -18.72 44.54 -61.83
C ILE A 140 -17.41 43.96 -61.28
N SER A 141 -16.26 44.56 -61.60
CA SER A 141 -14.95 44.16 -61.05
C SER A 141 -14.91 44.30 -59.52
N PHE A 142 -15.47 45.38 -58.98
CA PHE A 142 -15.58 45.60 -57.54
C PHE A 142 -16.46 44.54 -56.86
N ILE A 143 -17.58 44.16 -57.48
CA ILE A 143 -18.45 43.09 -56.96
C ILE A 143 -17.73 41.73 -56.93
N PHE A 144 -16.98 41.38 -57.98
CA PHE A 144 -16.19 40.15 -57.99
C PHE A 144 -15.05 40.16 -56.96
N ALA A 145 -14.39 41.30 -56.75
CA ALA A 145 -13.36 41.44 -55.72
C ALA A 145 -13.97 41.27 -54.31
N VAL A 146 -15.13 41.85 -54.03
CA VAL A 146 -15.85 41.69 -52.75
C VAL A 146 -16.30 40.24 -52.54
N LEU A 147 -16.79 39.56 -53.58
CA LEU A 147 -17.15 38.14 -53.50
C LEU A 147 -15.94 37.24 -53.26
N ALA A 148 -14.81 37.50 -53.93
CA ALA A 148 -13.57 36.76 -53.70
C ALA A 148 -13.02 37.00 -52.28
N CYS A 149 -13.06 38.23 -51.78
CA CYS A 149 -12.72 38.55 -50.40
C CYS A 149 -13.66 37.88 -49.40
N GLY A 150 -14.97 37.83 -49.68
CA GLY A 150 -15.96 37.15 -48.84
C GLY A 150 -15.76 35.64 -48.77
N ILE A 151 -15.43 35.00 -49.90
CA ILE A 151 -15.12 33.56 -49.95
C ILE A 151 -13.81 33.27 -49.21
N MET A 152 -12.76 34.08 -49.42
CA MET A 152 -11.48 33.92 -48.70
C MET A 152 -11.64 34.15 -47.20
N TYR A 153 -12.45 35.14 -46.79
CA TYR A 153 -12.81 35.38 -45.40
C TYR A 153 -13.58 34.20 -44.80
N TYR A 154 -14.55 33.64 -45.53
CA TYR A 154 -15.30 32.46 -45.09
C TYR A 154 -14.38 31.24 -44.89
N PHE A 155 -13.45 30.96 -45.81
CA PHE A 155 -12.49 29.88 -45.64
C PHE A 155 -11.54 30.11 -44.45
N TYR A 156 -11.08 31.34 -44.24
CA TYR A 156 -10.28 31.70 -43.07
C TYR A 156 -11.04 31.54 -41.75
N ASP A 157 -12.28 32.04 -41.69
CA ASP A 157 -13.17 31.91 -40.52
C ASP A 157 -13.49 30.45 -40.23
N SER A 158 -13.83 29.65 -41.26
CA SER A 158 -14.11 28.22 -41.10
C SER A 158 -12.90 27.42 -40.60
N ALA A 159 -11.69 27.73 -41.09
CA ALA A 159 -10.47 27.08 -40.62
C ALA A 159 -10.09 27.50 -39.19
N ASN A 160 -10.37 28.75 -38.82
CA ASN A 160 -10.16 29.26 -37.46
C ASN A 160 -11.15 28.61 -36.48
N ARG A 161 -12.44 28.51 -36.86
CA ARG A 161 -13.49 27.80 -36.11
C ARG A 161 -13.13 26.34 -35.85
N ASN A 162 -12.60 25.64 -36.85
CA ASN A 162 -12.21 24.23 -36.66
C ASN A 162 -11.03 24.07 -35.69
N LYS A 163 -10.03 24.96 -35.76
CA LYS A 163 -8.88 24.95 -34.82
C LYS A 163 -9.29 25.32 -33.40
N GLU A 164 -10.19 26.27 -33.25
CA GLU A 164 -10.75 26.65 -31.96
C GLU A 164 -11.52 25.47 -31.34
N MET A 165 -12.34 24.77 -32.12
CA MET A 165 -13.06 23.58 -31.66
C MET A 165 -12.13 22.47 -31.17
N GLU A 166 -11.05 22.17 -31.91
CA GLU A 166 -10.03 21.20 -31.47
C GLU A 166 -9.34 21.64 -30.16
N ALA A 167 -9.02 22.93 -30.04
CA ALA A 167 -8.41 23.47 -28.83
C ALA A 167 -9.37 23.46 -27.63
N TYR A 168 -10.66 23.69 -27.88
CA TYR A 168 -11.72 23.62 -26.89
C TYR A 168 -11.89 22.18 -26.35
N GLU A 169 -11.98 21.20 -27.24
CA GLU A 169 -12.08 19.78 -26.86
C GLU A 169 -10.87 19.34 -26.02
N TYR A 170 -9.66 19.74 -26.44
CA TYR A 170 -8.45 19.47 -25.69
C TYR A 170 -8.45 20.12 -24.30
N ALA A 171 -8.83 21.40 -24.22
CA ALA A 171 -8.87 22.13 -22.96
C ALA A 171 -9.93 21.59 -21.98
N MET A 172 -11.10 21.17 -22.48
CA MET A 172 -12.15 20.54 -21.67
C MET A 172 -11.75 19.16 -21.11
N GLN A 173 -10.90 18.43 -21.82
CA GLN A 173 -10.37 17.14 -21.33
C GLN A 173 -9.15 17.31 -20.43
N SER A 174 -8.52 18.49 -20.43
CA SER A 174 -7.36 18.77 -19.60
C SER A 174 -7.74 18.96 -18.14
N SER A 175 -6.87 18.47 -17.26
CA SER A 175 -6.90 18.78 -15.82
C SER A 175 -5.82 19.82 -15.44
N ASP A 176 -5.16 20.42 -16.42
CA ASP A 176 -4.12 21.43 -16.22
C ASP A 176 -4.69 22.86 -16.41
N PRO A 177 -4.76 23.68 -15.33
CA PRO A 177 -5.24 25.06 -15.39
C PRO A 177 -4.56 25.93 -16.45
N MET A 178 -3.29 25.67 -16.79
CA MET A 178 -2.56 26.42 -17.81
C MET A 178 -3.08 26.18 -19.21
N VAL A 179 -3.56 24.97 -19.51
CA VAL A 179 -4.15 24.65 -20.81
C VAL A 179 -5.44 25.44 -21.02
N LEU A 180 -6.29 25.50 -19.99
CA LEU A 180 -7.55 26.23 -20.03
C LEU A 180 -7.30 27.75 -20.13
N GLN A 181 -6.35 28.27 -19.35
CA GLN A 181 -5.97 29.69 -19.42
C GLN A 181 -5.42 30.06 -20.81
N SER A 182 -4.58 29.20 -21.39
CA SER A 182 -4.03 29.39 -22.74
C SER A 182 -5.13 29.45 -23.81
N TYR A 183 -6.16 28.61 -23.71
CA TYR A 183 -7.34 28.70 -24.60
C TYR A 183 -8.05 30.05 -24.44
N LEU A 184 -8.30 30.48 -23.20
CA LEU A 184 -8.99 31.74 -22.90
C LEU A 184 -8.23 32.96 -23.47
N ASP A 185 -6.90 32.95 -23.35
CA ASP A 185 -6.01 34.02 -23.82
C ASP A 185 -5.82 34.02 -25.34
N THR A 186 -5.79 32.85 -25.97
CA THR A 186 -5.56 32.68 -27.41
C THR A 186 -6.81 33.00 -28.23
N TYR A 187 -7.97 32.50 -27.80
CA TYR A 187 -9.20 32.57 -28.60
C TYR A 187 -10.14 33.67 -28.12
N LYS A 188 -9.69 34.93 -28.11
CA LYS A 188 -10.41 36.04 -27.45
C LYS A 188 -11.86 36.23 -27.90
N ASP A 189 -12.11 35.93 -29.17
CA ASP A 189 -13.39 36.12 -29.87
C ASP A 189 -14.16 34.79 -30.08
N ALA A 190 -13.80 33.72 -29.36
CA ALA A 190 -14.53 32.45 -29.39
C ALA A 190 -15.98 32.62 -28.91
N ASP A 191 -16.80 31.60 -29.20
CA ASP A 191 -18.19 31.55 -28.76
C ASP A 191 -18.30 31.70 -27.24
N GLU A 192 -19.27 32.50 -26.79
CA GLU A 192 -19.47 32.81 -25.36
C GLU A 192 -19.68 31.53 -24.55
N ALA A 193 -20.41 30.55 -25.09
CA ALA A 193 -20.66 29.29 -24.38
C ALA A 193 -19.39 28.45 -24.20
N HIS A 194 -18.48 28.42 -25.17
CA HIS A 194 -17.20 27.71 -25.03
C HIS A 194 -16.28 28.40 -24.01
N ARG A 195 -16.28 29.74 -24.01
CA ARG A 195 -15.47 30.51 -23.07
C ARG A 195 -15.99 30.35 -21.64
N ASP A 196 -17.30 30.39 -21.46
CA ASP A 196 -17.95 30.21 -20.17
C ASP A 196 -17.72 28.79 -19.62
N SER A 197 -17.80 27.75 -20.46
CA SER A 197 -17.54 26.39 -20.02
C SER A 197 -16.08 26.17 -19.63
N ILE A 198 -15.12 26.74 -20.38
CA ILE A 198 -13.69 26.69 -20.02
C ILE A 198 -13.41 27.48 -18.75
N MET A 199 -14.02 28.66 -18.58
CA MET A 199 -13.87 29.47 -17.37
C MET A 199 -14.43 28.75 -16.14
N ALA A 200 -15.62 28.14 -16.26
CA ALA A 200 -16.21 27.34 -15.18
C ALA A 200 -15.35 26.12 -14.82
N HIS A 201 -14.80 25.43 -15.82
CA HIS A 201 -13.88 24.30 -15.60
C HIS A 201 -12.59 24.75 -14.91
N LEU A 202 -12.03 25.89 -15.32
CA LEU A 202 -10.85 26.48 -14.69
C LEU A 202 -11.11 26.85 -13.23
N ASP A 203 -12.25 27.45 -12.93
CA ASP A 203 -12.60 27.83 -11.57
C ASP A 203 -12.88 26.59 -10.69
N GLN A 204 -13.43 25.52 -11.25
CA GLN A 204 -13.55 24.23 -10.56
C GLN A 204 -12.18 23.63 -10.21
N LEU A 205 -11.21 23.67 -11.13
CA LEU A 205 -9.85 23.22 -10.86
C LEU A 205 -9.17 24.06 -9.77
N LYS A 206 -9.30 25.39 -9.82
CA LYS A 206 -8.78 26.28 -8.77
C LYS A 206 -9.42 26.00 -7.41
N GLN A 207 -10.73 25.78 -7.38
CA GLN A 207 -11.44 25.45 -6.13
C GLN A 207 -10.99 24.11 -5.57
N ASN A 208 -10.79 23.10 -6.42
CA ASN A 208 -10.23 21.82 -6.03
C ASN A 208 -8.83 21.98 -5.40
N ASP A 209 -7.93 22.73 -6.03
CA ASP A 209 -6.58 22.99 -5.49
C ASP A 209 -6.62 23.78 -4.17
N GLN A 210 -7.56 24.72 -4.03
CA GLN A 210 -7.75 25.46 -2.79
C GLN A 210 -8.25 24.55 -1.66
N ASP A 211 -9.25 23.70 -1.94
CA ASP A 211 -9.79 22.75 -0.97
C ASP A 211 -8.75 21.69 -0.57
N TRP A 212 -7.92 21.24 -1.52
CA TRP A 212 -6.77 20.39 -1.24
C TRP A 212 -5.80 21.06 -0.27
N THR A 213 -5.42 22.31 -0.54
CA THR A 213 -4.53 23.08 0.33
C THR A 213 -5.11 23.19 1.74
N ASN A 214 -6.40 23.50 1.85
CA ASN A 214 -7.10 23.58 3.13
C ASN A 214 -7.08 22.22 3.88
N ALA A 215 -7.34 21.12 3.18
CA ALA A 215 -7.33 19.77 3.75
C ALA A 215 -5.94 19.41 4.28
N VAL A 216 -4.87 19.63 3.50
CA VAL A 216 -3.49 19.35 3.92
C VAL A 216 -3.07 20.23 5.09
N VAL A 217 -3.40 21.53 5.06
CA VAL A 217 -3.06 22.48 6.14
C VAL A 217 -3.78 22.11 7.44
N SER A 218 -4.98 21.54 7.38
CA SER A 218 -5.68 21.07 8.57
C SER A 218 -4.93 19.92 9.28
N GLY A 219 -4.18 19.11 8.53
CA GLY A 219 -3.50 17.92 9.03
C GLY A 219 -4.45 16.83 9.55
N SER A 220 -5.76 16.95 9.31
CA SER A 220 -6.77 16.00 9.79
C SER A 220 -7.12 14.96 8.73
N LYS A 221 -7.41 13.75 9.18
CA LYS A 221 -7.87 12.66 8.31
C LYS A 221 -9.23 13.00 7.72
N GLU A 222 -10.13 13.54 8.54
CA GLU A 222 -11.50 13.89 8.17
C GLU A 222 -11.52 14.88 7.00
N ALA A 223 -10.68 15.93 7.02
CA ALA A 223 -10.62 16.88 5.91
C ALA A 223 -10.07 16.28 4.61
N LEU A 224 -9.17 15.30 4.70
CA LEU A 224 -8.65 14.58 3.53
C LEU A 224 -9.70 13.61 2.95
N GLU A 225 -10.48 12.95 3.81
CA GLU A 225 -11.61 12.10 3.40
C GLU A 225 -12.72 12.92 2.75
N ASP A 226 -13.09 14.06 3.34
CA ASP A 226 -14.06 15.00 2.77
C ASP A 226 -13.59 15.51 1.39
N TYR A 227 -12.30 15.82 1.26
CA TYR A 227 -11.69 16.21 -0.01
C TYR A 227 -11.79 15.09 -1.06
N LEU A 228 -11.46 13.85 -0.69
CA LEU A 228 -11.56 12.68 -1.58
C LEU A 228 -13.00 12.40 -2.00
N GLN A 229 -13.96 12.59 -1.09
CA GLN A 229 -15.39 12.44 -1.39
C GLN A 229 -15.86 13.52 -2.36
N LYS A 230 -15.41 14.77 -2.19
CA LYS A 230 -15.79 15.90 -3.04
C LYS A 230 -15.13 15.85 -4.42
N TYR A 231 -13.88 15.36 -4.50
CA TYR A 231 -13.09 15.31 -5.73
C TYR A 231 -12.48 13.92 -6.01
N PRO A 232 -13.30 12.89 -6.33
CA PRO A 232 -12.85 11.50 -6.45
C PRO A 232 -11.89 11.20 -7.62
N ASN A 233 -11.76 12.15 -8.56
CA ASN A 233 -10.89 12.09 -9.74
C ASN A 233 -9.84 13.21 -9.75
N SER A 234 -9.54 13.81 -8.58
CA SER A 234 -8.50 14.83 -8.52
C SER A 234 -7.10 14.26 -8.77
N LEU A 235 -6.19 15.12 -9.21
CA LEU A 235 -4.77 14.78 -9.33
C LEU A 235 -4.13 14.50 -7.95
N HIS A 236 -4.67 15.08 -6.88
CA HIS A 236 -4.19 14.90 -5.51
C HIS A 236 -4.73 13.64 -4.83
N LYS A 237 -5.61 12.87 -5.48
CA LYS A 237 -6.25 11.68 -4.91
C LYS A 237 -5.24 10.73 -4.27
N GLN A 238 -4.19 10.37 -5.00
CA GLN A 238 -3.19 9.43 -4.51
C GLN A 238 -2.41 10.02 -3.33
N GLU A 239 -2.08 11.31 -3.37
CA GLU A 239 -1.39 11.97 -2.26
C GLU A 239 -2.28 12.03 -1.01
N ALA A 240 -3.58 12.31 -1.16
CA ALA A 240 -4.54 12.31 -0.07
C ALA A 240 -4.63 10.93 0.61
N LEU A 241 -4.72 9.85 -0.19
CA LEU A 241 -4.74 8.48 0.33
C LEU A 241 -3.47 8.13 1.11
N LEU A 242 -2.29 8.49 0.58
CA LEU A 242 -1.01 8.27 1.26
C LEU A 242 -0.90 9.08 2.57
N LYS A 243 -1.44 10.30 2.61
CA LYS A 243 -1.48 11.09 3.85
C LYS A 243 -2.41 10.45 4.88
N ILE A 244 -3.58 9.96 4.47
CA ILE A 244 -4.51 9.24 5.36
C ILE A 244 -3.85 7.97 5.92
N ASP A 245 -3.20 7.17 5.07
CA ASP A 245 -2.44 5.98 5.48
C ASP A 245 -1.37 6.34 6.53
N SER A 246 -0.58 7.39 6.28
CA SER A 246 0.43 7.88 7.23
C SER A 246 -0.19 8.36 8.56
N LEU A 247 -1.35 9.01 8.52
CA LEU A 247 -2.05 9.46 9.74
C LEU A 247 -2.57 8.28 10.56
N ASP A 248 -3.24 7.32 9.91
CA ASP A 248 -3.75 6.12 10.57
C ASP A 248 -2.62 5.27 11.15
N TRP A 249 -1.51 5.15 10.44
CA TRP A 249 -0.31 4.49 10.96
C TRP A 249 0.22 5.18 12.22
N ASN A 250 0.31 6.50 12.22
CA ASN A 250 0.74 7.25 13.40
C ASN A 250 -0.21 7.06 14.58
N VAL A 251 -1.53 6.98 14.35
CA VAL A 251 -2.52 6.67 15.39
C VAL A 251 -2.29 5.27 15.94
N ALA A 252 -2.12 4.26 15.07
CA ALA A 252 -1.88 2.88 15.50
C ALA A 252 -0.58 2.74 16.30
N LYS A 253 0.50 3.36 15.80
CA LYS A 253 1.82 3.39 16.45
C LYS A 253 1.81 4.13 17.78
N ALA A 254 1.04 5.22 17.91
CA ALA A 254 0.92 5.96 19.16
C ALA A 254 0.10 5.18 20.20
N ALA A 255 -0.91 4.42 19.76
CA ALA A 255 -1.70 3.58 20.65
C ALA A 255 -0.91 2.36 21.16
N ASP A 256 -0.04 1.77 20.33
CA ASP A 256 0.80 0.59 20.65
C ASP A 256 -0.01 -0.59 21.25
N THR A 257 -1.16 -0.87 20.65
CA THR A 257 -2.05 -1.99 21.04
C THR A 257 -2.32 -2.91 19.86
N ALA A 258 -2.63 -4.18 20.15
CA ALA A 258 -2.95 -5.16 19.12
C ALA A 258 -4.17 -4.73 18.29
N ASP A 259 -5.21 -4.22 18.95
CA ASP A 259 -6.43 -3.72 18.29
C ASP A 259 -6.13 -2.57 17.32
N ALA A 260 -5.26 -1.63 17.70
CA ALA A 260 -4.94 -0.49 16.85
C ALA A 260 -4.13 -0.89 15.60
N TYR A 261 -3.12 -1.76 15.75
CA TYR A 261 -2.39 -2.28 14.59
C TYR A 261 -3.27 -3.15 13.69
N GLN A 262 -4.16 -3.97 14.28
CA GLN A 262 -5.11 -4.77 13.50
C GLN A 262 -6.11 -3.90 12.75
N ALA A 263 -6.60 -2.80 13.37
CA ALA A 263 -7.49 -1.85 12.71
C ALA A 263 -6.81 -1.18 11.52
N TYR A 264 -5.54 -0.78 11.65
CA TYR A 264 -4.74 -0.26 10.55
C TYR A 264 -4.60 -1.28 9.41
N LEU A 265 -4.18 -2.52 9.72
CA LEU A 265 -4.03 -3.61 8.74
C LEU A 265 -5.33 -3.91 7.99
N ASN A 266 -6.47 -3.82 8.66
CA ASN A 266 -7.78 -4.04 8.05
C ASN A 266 -8.22 -2.87 7.15
N ALA A 267 -7.87 -1.63 7.52
CA ALA A 267 -8.24 -0.43 6.78
C ALA A 267 -7.35 -0.20 5.54
N HIS A 268 -6.08 -0.64 5.60
CA HIS A 268 -5.06 -0.33 4.60
C HIS A 268 -4.44 -1.61 4.01
N THR A 269 -5.21 -2.45 3.32
CA THR A 269 -4.71 -3.76 2.83
C THR A 269 -3.48 -3.69 1.93
N ASP A 270 -3.26 -2.56 1.24
CA ASP A 270 -2.10 -2.27 0.39
C ASP A 270 -1.35 -1.00 0.87
N GLY A 271 -1.39 -0.72 2.17
CA GLY A 271 -0.79 0.46 2.80
C GLY A 271 0.75 0.47 2.78
N ALA A 272 1.35 1.64 3.04
CA ALA A 272 2.82 1.75 3.03
C ALA A 272 3.48 1.12 4.27
N HIS A 273 2.71 0.91 5.36
CA HIS A 273 3.25 0.45 6.65
C HIS A 273 2.77 -0.95 7.06
N ILE A 274 2.42 -1.81 6.10
CA ILE A 274 1.91 -3.15 6.39
C ILE A 274 2.93 -3.99 7.14
N GLU A 275 4.16 -4.07 6.64
CA GLU A 275 5.22 -4.85 7.27
C GLU A 275 5.54 -4.33 8.69
N GLU A 276 5.60 -3.01 8.87
CA GLU A 276 5.83 -2.42 10.20
C GLU A 276 4.66 -2.70 11.16
N ALA A 277 3.41 -2.63 10.68
CA ALA A 277 2.24 -2.91 11.48
C ALA A 277 2.14 -4.38 11.88
N GLU A 278 2.45 -5.32 10.99
CA GLU A 278 2.49 -6.76 11.31
C GLU A 278 3.55 -7.08 12.35
N ASN A 279 4.76 -6.53 12.18
CA ASN A 279 5.84 -6.70 13.14
C ASN A 279 5.51 -6.10 14.50
N ALA A 280 4.91 -4.91 14.53
CA ALA A 280 4.47 -4.26 15.76
C ALA A 280 3.32 -5.05 16.43
N LEU A 281 2.36 -5.56 15.65
CA LEU A 281 1.29 -6.41 16.13
C LEU A 281 1.83 -7.69 16.77
N LYS A 282 2.77 -8.39 16.12
CA LYS A 282 3.44 -9.58 16.66
C LYS A 282 4.13 -9.27 17.99
N LYS A 283 4.84 -8.14 18.06
CA LYS A 283 5.53 -7.69 19.28
C LYS A 283 4.56 -7.34 20.41
N VAL A 284 3.44 -6.69 20.12
CA VAL A 284 2.43 -6.40 21.14
C VAL A 284 1.75 -7.68 21.61
N LYS A 285 1.40 -8.58 20.68
CA LYS A 285 0.83 -9.88 21.02
C LYS A 285 1.77 -10.71 21.87
N SER A 286 3.09 -10.66 21.65
CA SER A 286 4.05 -11.40 22.49
C SER A 286 4.20 -10.78 23.89
N ARG A 287 4.14 -9.45 24.00
CA ARG A 287 4.27 -8.70 25.26
C ARG A 287 3.02 -8.81 26.15
N ASP A 288 1.85 -8.62 25.56
CA ASP A 288 0.60 -8.39 26.28
C ASP A 288 -0.32 -9.60 26.21
N LEU A 289 -1.04 -9.87 27.31
CA LEU A 289 -2.03 -10.95 27.37
C LEU A 289 -3.25 -10.59 26.53
N GLN A 290 -3.53 -11.39 25.50
CA GLN A 290 -4.65 -11.15 24.59
C GLN A 290 -5.99 -11.67 25.15
N PRO A 291 -7.12 -11.08 24.72
CA PRO A 291 -8.45 -11.55 25.12
C PRO A 291 -8.70 -13.04 24.83
N GLU A 292 -8.25 -13.52 23.68
CA GLU A 292 -8.41 -14.90 23.23
C GLU A 292 -7.63 -15.87 24.13
N GLU A 293 -6.42 -15.48 24.55
CA GLU A 293 -5.58 -16.26 25.47
C GLU A 293 -6.22 -16.35 26.86
N LYS A 294 -6.78 -15.24 27.36
CA LYS A 294 -7.54 -15.23 28.61
C LYS A 294 -8.77 -16.13 28.52
N GLN A 295 -9.49 -16.11 27.40
CA GLN A 295 -10.63 -16.99 27.17
C GLN A 295 -10.20 -18.46 27.15
N MET A 296 -9.12 -18.79 26.44
CA MET A 296 -8.54 -20.14 26.39
C MET A 296 -8.20 -20.64 27.81
N VAL A 297 -7.46 -19.86 28.59
CA VAL A 297 -7.08 -20.22 29.98
C VAL A 297 -8.32 -20.42 30.86
N SER A 298 -9.29 -19.50 30.78
CA SER A 298 -10.52 -19.61 31.59
C SER A 298 -11.38 -20.81 31.20
N GLY A 299 -11.47 -21.11 29.90
CA GLY A 299 -12.18 -22.27 29.36
C GLY A 299 -11.55 -23.59 29.79
N LEU A 300 -10.22 -23.66 29.77
CA LEU A 300 -9.45 -24.82 30.22
C LEU A 300 -9.78 -25.18 31.68
N PHE A 301 -9.69 -24.21 32.59
CA PHE A 301 -9.97 -24.48 34.01
C PHE A 301 -11.45 -24.75 34.27
N ARG A 302 -12.36 -24.15 33.51
CA ARG A 302 -13.78 -24.51 33.57
C ARG A 302 -13.99 -25.98 33.22
N GLN A 303 -13.39 -26.47 32.14
CA GLN A 303 -13.47 -27.87 31.74
C GLN A 303 -12.79 -28.81 32.77
N PHE A 304 -11.65 -28.41 33.32
CA PHE A 304 -10.94 -29.13 34.37
C PHE A 304 -11.86 -29.37 35.60
N PHE A 305 -12.46 -28.30 36.14
CA PHE A 305 -13.33 -28.41 37.32
C PHE A 305 -14.69 -29.06 37.00
N GLN A 306 -15.23 -28.86 35.79
CA GLN A 306 -16.43 -29.61 35.34
C GLN A 306 -16.18 -31.11 35.36
N SER A 307 -15.01 -31.55 34.89
CA SER A 307 -14.65 -32.97 34.88
C SER A 307 -14.52 -33.52 36.31
N ILE A 308 -14.00 -32.72 37.25
CA ILE A 308 -14.00 -33.08 38.68
C ILE A 308 -15.43 -33.21 39.21
N ASN A 309 -16.31 -32.24 38.93
CA ASN A 309 -17.71 -32.26 39.39
C ASN A 309 -18.48 -33.47 38.85
N SER A 310 -18.21 -33.88 37.60
CA SER A 310 -18.87 -35.03 36.97
C SER A 310 -18.13 -36.36 37.16
N ARG A 311 -17.03 -36.40 37.94
CA ARG A 311 -16.14 -37.56 38.10
C ARG A 311 -15.66 -38.17 36.76
N ASN A 312 -15.42 -37.32 35.76
CA ASN A 312 -15.01 -37.74 34.42
C ASN A 312 -13.48 -37.74 34.31
N ALA A 313 -12.86 -38.91 34.51
CA ALA A 313 -11.42 -39.09 34.45
C ALA A 313 -10.82 -38.77 33.06
N ASP A 314 -11.49 -39.19 31.99
CA ASP A 314 -11.03 -38.96 30.62
C ASP A 314 -11.09 -37.47 30.28
N GLY A 315 -12.21 -36.81 30.62
CA GLY A 315 -12.38 -35.37 30.46
C GLY A 315 -11.35 -34.57 31.24
N LEU A 316 -11.04 -34.99 32.47
CA LEU A 316 -10.05 -34.33 33.33
C LEU A 316 -8.64 -34.48 32.76
N THR A 317 -8.21 -35.70 32.44
CA THR A 317 -6.86 -35.96 31.92
C THR A 317 -6.64 -35.37 30.53
N ALA A 318 -7.70 -35.16 29.73
CA ALA A 318 -7.60 -34.46 28.45
C ALA A 318 -7.19 -32.98 28.60
N THR A 319 -7.51 -32.34 29.73
CA THR A 319 -7.11 -30.94 30.02
C THR A 319 -5.68 -30.79 30.53
N CYS A 320 -5.00 -31.91 30.79
CA CYS A 320 -3.67 -31.93 31.38
C CYS A 320 -2.61 -32.38 30.37
N GLU A 321 -1.37 -31.94 30.60
CA GLU A 321 -0.20 -32.54 29.98
C GLU A 321 -0.05 -34.02 30.34
N ASP A 322 0.72 -34.75 29.54
CA ASP A 322 1.06 -36.15 29.85
C ASP A 322 1.86 -36.27 31.16
N ILE A 323 2.73 -35.29 31.41
CA ILE A 323 3.53 -35.16 32.63
C ILE A 323 3.45 -33.71 33.12
N LEU A 324 2.91 -33.53 34.32
CA LEU A 324 2.89 -32.24 34.99
C LEU A 324 4.19 -32.04 35.76
N SER A 325 4.78 -30.85 35.62
CA SER A 325 5.94 -30.43 36.40
C SER A 325 5.65 -30.44 37.91
N SER A 326 4.41 -30.11 38.31
CA SER A 326 3.95 -30.11 39.70
C SER A 326 2.44 -30.38 39.79
N LEU A 327 2.03 -31.31 40.65
CA LEU A 327 0.64 -31.56 41.03
C LEU A 327 0.54 -31.66 42.56
N LEU A 328 -0.02 -30.66 43.21
CA LEU A 328 -0.16 -30.58 44.67
C LEU A 328 1.15 -30.90 45.42
N GLY A 329 2.26 -30.35 44.93
CA GLY A 329 3.61 -30.58 45.47
C GLY A 329 4.31 -31.86 44.99
N LYS A 330 3.63 -32.76 44.26
CA LYS A 330 4.27 -33.90 43.59
C LYS A 330 4.90 -33.44 42.28
N ASN A 331 6.21 -33.64 42.11
CA ASN A 331 6.89 -33.36 40.85
C ASN A 331 6.69 -34.52 39.84
N SER A 332 6.76 -34.21 38.55
CA SER A 332 6.63 -35.19 37.45
C SER A 332 5.39 -36.06 37.57
N ALA A 333 4.25 -35.44 37.88
CA ALA A 333 3.00 -36.13 38.09
C ALA A 333 2.40 -36.59 36.75
N THR A 334 1.90 -37.82 36.71
CA THR A 334 1.32 -38.43 35.52
C THR A 334 -0.19 -38.21 35.46
N LYS A 335 -0.82 -38.50 34.32
CA LYS A 335 -2.29 -38.55 34.22
C LYS A 335 -2.95 -39.45 35.28
N ALA A 336 -2.32 -40.57 35.65
CA ALA A 336 -2.83 -41.44 36.72
C ALA A 336 -2.85 -40.74 38.09
N ASP A 337 -1.88 -39.84 38.35
CA ASP A 337 -1.86 -39.04 39.57
C ASP A 337 -2.98 -37.98 39.59
N VAL A 338 -3.32 -37.42 38.42
CA VAL A 338 -4.44 -36.49 38.25
C VAL A 338 -5.77 -37.19 38.57
N VAL A 339 -5.97 -38.41 38.05
CA VAL A 339 -7.16 -39.23 38.37
C VAL A 339 -7.19 -39.57 39.85
N THR A 340 -6.06 -40.02 40.42
CA THR A 340 -5.94 -40.30 41.86
C THR A 340 -6.28 -39.09 42.71
N PHE A 341 -5.89 -37.88 42.28
CA PHE A 341 -6.26 -36.63 42.94
C PHE A 341 -7.79 -36.44 42.95
N MET A 342 -8.45 -36.59 41.80
CA MET A 342 -9.91 -36.48 41.70
C MET A 342 -10.61 -37.49 42.61
N ASP A 343 -10.20 -38.75 42.58
CA ASP A 343 -10.80 -39.81 43.40
C ASP A 343 -10.67 -39.53 44.90
N LYS A 344 -9.53 -38.96 45.33
CA LYS A 344 -9.29 -38.57 46.74
C LYS A 344 -10.19 -37.44 47.22
N LEU A 345 -10.77 -36.63 46.32
CA LEU A 345 -11.74 -35.61 46.72
C LEU A 345 -13.08 -36.23 47.12
N TYR A 346 -13.47 -37.33 46.47
CA TYR A 346 -14.73 -38.04 46.71
C TYR A 346 -14.55 -39.18 47.70
N LYS A 347 -14.42 -38.84 48.99
CA LYS A 347 -14.42 -39.82 50.08
C LYS A 347 -15.79 -40.48 50.25
N ASP A 348 -15.84 -41.60 50.96
CA ASP A 348 -17.07 -42.40 51.18
C ASP A 348 -18.24 -41.60 51.77
N ASN A 349 -17.96 -40.54 52.52
CA ASN A 349 -18.98 -39.68 53.13
C ASN A 349 -19.38 -38.48 52.27
N VAL A 350 -18.88 -38.34 51.04
CA VAL A 350 -19.21 -37.24 50.12
C VAL A 350 -20.32 -37.69 49.17
N ALA A 351 -21.54 -37.18 49.39
CA ALA A 351 -22.69 -37.44 48.53
C ALA A 351 -22.60 -36.66 47.22
N ASN A 352 -22.22 -35.38 47.29
CA ASN A 352 -22.07 -34.50 46.14
C ASN A 352 -20.96 -33.47 46.40
N MET A 353 -20.28 -33.03 45.33
CA MET A 353 -19.27 -31.98 45.40
C MET A 353 -19.32 -31.11 44.14
N ASN A 354 -19.40 -29.80 44.33
CA ASN A 354 -19.38 -28.84 43.25
C ASN A 354 -18.26 -27.81 43.46
N TRP A 355 -17.44 -27.66 42.44
CA TRP A 355 -16.46 -26.58 42.33
C TRP A 355 -17.01 -25.43 41.50
N HIS A 356 -16.84 -24.22 42.03
CA HIS A 356 -17.23 -22.96 41.42
C HIS A 356 -16.01 -22.04 41.33
N ILE A 357 -15.66 -21.61 40.11
CA ILE A 357 -14.55 -20.69 39.89
C ILE A 357 -15.05 -19.25 40.09
N ASN A 358 -14.29 -18.43 40.82
CA ASN A 358 -14.67 -17.06 41.15
C ASN A 358 -14.36 -16.03 40.05
N ASN A 359 -13.74 -16.47 38.94
CA ASN A 359 -13.35 -15.66 37.77
C ASN A 359 -12.39 -14.50 38.07
N ASP A 360 -11.61 -14.61 39.15
CA ASP A 360 -10.62 -13.63 39.64
C ASP A 360 -9.20 -13.91 39.11
N TYR A 361 -9.10 -14.27 37.83
CA TYR A 361 -7.85 -14.69 37.19
C TYR A 361 -6.77 -13.59 37.19
N GLN A 362 -5.57 -13.98 37.62
CA GLN A 362 -4.31 -13.28 37.42
C GLN A 362 -3.45 -14.15 36.50
N ILE A 363 -3.22 -13.70 35.27
CA ILE A 363 -2.48 -14.46 34.25
C ILE A 363 -1.23 -13.69 33.87
N LYS A 364 -0.08 -14.35 33.94
CA LYS A 364 1.19 -13.84 33.43
C LYS A 364 1.63 -14.67 32.24
N LYS A 365 1.81 -14.03 31.10
CA LYS A 365 2.34 -14.63 29.88
C LYS A 365 3.87 -14.69 29.96
N ARG A 366 4.46 -15.79 29.50
CA ARG A 366 5.90 -16.01 29.42
C ARG A 366 6.24 -16.69 28.09
N GLU A 367 7.16 -16.12 27.34
CA GLU A 367 7.72 -16.76 26.16
C GLU A 367 8.69 -17.87 26.57
N VAL A 368 8.50 -19.07 26.02
CA VAL A 368 9.28 -20.28 26.35
C VAL A 368 9.95 -20.93 25.13
N GLY A 369 9.56 -20.50 23.92
CA GLY A 369 10.11 -20.93 22.64
C GLY A 369 9.82 -19.87 21.57
N ASP A 370 10.13 -20.17 20.31
CA ASP A 370 9.82 -19.27 19.19
C ASP A 370 8.30 -19.22 18.98
N GLU A 371 7.68 -18.09 19.32
CA GLU A 371 6.22 -17.89 19.32
C GLU A 371 5.43 -18.86 20.22
N GLU A 372 6.12 -19.53 21.16
CA GLU A 372 5.51 -20.42 22.13
C GLU A 372 5.39 -19.76 23.50
N TYR A 373 4.18 -19.77 24.06
CA TYR A 373 3.86 -19.06 25.29
C TYR A 373 3.30 -19.97 26.37
N GLU A 374 3.86 -19.83 27.56
CA GLU A 374 3.35 -20.39 28.81
C GLU A 374 2.53 -19.33 29.56
N TYR A 375 1.47 -19.76 30.25
CA TYR A 375 0.65 -18.90 31.09
C TYR A 375 0.71 -19.32 32.54
N GLN A 376 1.19 -18.44 33.41
CA GLN A 376 1.20 -18.64 34.86
C GLN A 376 -0.06 -18.01 35.44
N VAL A 377 -0.89 -18.86 36.05
CA VAL A 377 -2.27 -18.52 36.37
C VAL A 377 -2.49 -18.64 37.87
N GLN A 378 -3.10 -17.61 38.47
CA GLN A 378 -3.62 -17.66 39.82
C GLN A 378 -5.08 -17.24 39.84
N PHE A 379 -5.91 -17.95 40.60
CA PHE A 379 -7.34 -17.66 40.77
C PHE A 379 -7.87 -18.34 42.03
N SER A 380 -9.11 -18.06 42.41
CA SER A 380 -9.79 -18.74 43.50
C SER A 380 -10.99 -19.56 43.02
N ALA A 381 -11.25 -20.64 43.75
CA ALA A 381 -12.41 -21.49 43.53
C ALA A 381 -13.02 -21.89 44.87
N ARG A 382 -14.35 -21.94 44.90
CA ARG A 382 -15.16 -22.43 46.01
C ARG A 382 -15.49 -23.90 45.78
N GLN A 383 -15.35 -24.69 46.83
CA GLN A 383 -15.73 -26.10 46.88
C GLN A 383 -16.92 -26.25 47.83
N ASP A 384 -18.05 -26.68 47.29
CA ASP A 384 -19.27 -26.97 48.03
C ASP A 384 -19.41 -28.49 48.14
N VAL A 385 -19.44 -29.02 49.36
CA VAL A 385 -19.49 -30.47 49.64
C VAL A 385 -20.75 -30.78 50.42
N ASP A 386 -21.61 -31.64 49.87
CA ASP A 386 -22.73 -32.24 50.58
C ASP A 386 -22.31 -33.62 51.09
N LEU A 387 -22.34 -33.81 52.41
CA LEU A 387 -22.00 -35.09 53.04
C LEU A 387 -23.24 -35.98 53.17
N THR A 388 -23.00 -37.29 53.30
CA THR A 388 -24.06 -38.30 53.43
C THR A 388 -24.87 -38.19 54.73
N ASP A 389 -24.35 -37.51 55.75
CA ASP A 389 -25.03 -37.22 57.01
C ASP A 389 -25.92 -35.94 56.95
N GLY A 390 -25.99 -35.29 55.77
CA GLY A 390 -26.73 -34.05 55.55
C GLY A 390 -25.93 -32.77 55.86
N THR A 391 -24.72 -32.89 56.39
CA THR A 391 -23.82 -31.75 56.64
C THR A 391 -23.35 -31.14 55.32
N LYS A 392 -23.36 -29.81 55.24
CA LYS A 392 -22.78 -29.07 54.12
C LYS A 392 -21.50 -28.37 54.54
N LYS A 393 -20.48 -28.42 53.69
CA LYS A 393 -19.21 -27.72 53.91
C LYS A 393 -18.90 -26.87 52.69
N GLU A 394 -18.54 -25.62 52.95
CA GLU A 394 -18.03 -24.69 51.96
C GLU A 394 -16.55 -24.44 52.27
N GLN A 395 -15.71 -24.45 51.24
CA GLN A 395 -14.28 -24.24 51.37
C GLN A 395 -13.77 -23.37 50.22
N LEU A 396 -12.99 -22.34 50.54
CA LEU A 396 -12.33 -21.52 49.53
C LEU A 396 -10.90 -22.00 49.29
N PHE A 397 -10.49 -22.08 48.03
CA PHE A 397 -9.14 -22.44 47.63
C PHE A 397 -8.51 -21.34 46.77
N LYS A 398 -7.22 -21.11 47.00
CA LYS A 398 -6.37 -20.36 46.09
C LYS A 398 -5.59 -21.34 45.22
N ILE A 399 -5.69 -21.18 43.91
CA ILE A 399 -5.09 -22.05 42.91
C ILE A 399 -3.94 -21.32 42.24
N SER A 400 -2.83 -22.04 42.05
CA SER A 400 -1.67 -21.62 41.27
C SER A 400 -1.37 -22.71 40.25
N ALA A 401 -1.41 -22.36 38.98
CA ALA A 401 -1.27 -23.31 37.89
C ALA A 401 -0.41 -22.73 36.76
N VAL A 402 0.03 -23.61 35.88
CA VAL A 402 0.76 -23.27 34.66
C VAL A 402 0.07 -23.96 33.49
N VAL A 403 -0.16 -23.20 32.41
CA VAL A 403 -0.71 -23.69 31.15
C VAL A 403 0.39 -23.67 30.10
N SER A 404 0.61 -24.80 29.44
CA SER A 404 1.60 -24.98 28.38
C SER A 404 1.21 -24.26 27.08
N PRO A 405 2.15 -24.12 26.12
CA PRO A 405 1.85 -23.65 24.77
C PRO A 405 0.74 -24.45 24.07
N ASP A 406 0.62 -25.75 24.37
CA ASP A 406 -0.42 -26.64 23.85
C ASP A 406 -1.80 -26.42 24.48
N GLY A 407 -1.95 -25.41 25.35
CA GLY A 407 -3.22 -25.07 26.00
C GLY A 407 -3.63 -26.10 27.06
N LYS A 408 -2.67 -26.77 27.70
CA LYS A 408 -2.94 -27.79 28.74
C LYS A 408 -2.34 -27.43 30.08
N VAL A 409 -2.91 -27.98 31.15
CA VAL A 409 -2.39 -27.81 32.51
C VAL A 409 -1.08 -28.59 32.64
N SER A 410 0.03 -27.87 32.79
CA SER A 410 1.39 -28.42 32.97
C SER A 410 1.87 -28.33 34.43
N ALA A 411 1.22 -27.53 35.25
CA ALA A 411 1.37 -27.54 36.71
C ALA A 411 0.06 -27.14 37.38
N PHE A 412 -0.26 -27.74 38.53
CA PHE A 412 -1.46 -27.41 39.28
C PHE A 412 -1.26 -27.60 40.78
N ASN A 413 -1.42 -26.52 41.53
CA ASN A 413 -1.32 -26.50 42.97
C ASN A 413 -2.51 -25.71 43.56
N MET A 414 -3.01 -26.13 44.72
CA MET A 414 -4.05 -25.41 45.42
C MET A 414 -3.80 -25.41 46.93
N ASN A 415 -4.21 -24.34 47.59
CA ASN A 415 -4.16 -24.23 49.04
C ASN A 415 -5.53 -23.77 49.56
N LYS A 416 -6.01 -24.42 50.62
CA LYS A 416 -7.22 -23.99 51.32
C LYS A 416 -6.96 -22.62 51.95
N VAL A 417 -7.83 -21.65 51.68
CA VAL A 417 -7.81 -20.36 52.37
C VAL A 417 -8.32 -20.60 53.77
N SER A 418 -7.47 -20.32 54.76
CA SER A 418 -7.87 -20.37 56.18
C SER A 418 -8.72 -19.13 56.45
N GLU A 419 -9.88 -19.27 57.09
CA GLU A 419 -10.57 -18.11 57.65
C GLU A 419 -9.61 -17.39 58.62
N PRO A 420 -9.49 -16.05 58.59
CA PRO A 420 -8.84 -15.36 59.68
C PRO A 420 -9.63 -15.71 60.95
N GLN A 421 -8.96 -16.30 61.94
CA GLN A 421 -9.52 -16.41 63.29
C GLN A 421 -9.91 -14.99 63.71
N GLN A 422 -11.22 -14.74 63.80
CA GLN A 422 -11.80 -13.51 64.30
C GLN A 422 -11.47 -13.32 65.78
#